data_AF-A0A822FKA7-F1
#
_entry.id   AF-A0A822FKA7-F1
#
_cell.length_a   1.000
_cell.length_b   1.000
_cell.length_c   1.000
_cell.angle_alpha   90.00
_cell.angle_beta   90.00
_cell.angle_gamma   90.00
#
_symmetry.space_group_name_H-M   'P 1'
#
loop_
_entity.id
_entity.type
_entity.pdbx_description
1 polymer ?
#
loop_
_entity_poly.entity_id
_entity_poly.type
_entity_poly.pdbx_seq_one_letter_code
_entity_poly.pdbx_strand_id
1 'polypeptide(L)'
;KKKEHFWSYDTTELTIPPVLNLQVWDNDKFSADDFLGALTLDLNRLYKPAKDPDFCTLDILDDESSNAVSLFEMKRVKGWWPCVNVEGGDPELTGKIELELEILTEEEARERPAGRGREEPNENPKLDPPQRPETSFLWFSSPFRTFKNIIWRKSKWYIIGALLLICFIIFLLLFLWAMPSAVWARLLRIPG
;
A
#
# COMPACT_ATOMS: atom_id res chain seq x y z
N LYS A 1 3.83 -15.61 -33.26
CA LYS A 1 3.69 -16.54 -34.41
C LYS A 1 3.03 -17.82 -33.92
N LYS A 2 1.79 -18.11 -34.35
CA LYS A 2 1.07 -19.33 -33.98
C LYS A 2 0.54 -19.96 -35.27
N LYS A 3 0.81 -21.25 -35.49
CA LYS A 3 0.17 -22.01 -36.58
C LYS A 3 -1.19 -22.47 -36.08
N GLU A 4 -2.27 -22.16 -36.79
CA GLU A 4 -3.62 -22.57 -36.38
C GLU A 4 -3.84 -24.08 -36.53
N HIS A 5 -3.18 -24.71 -37.51
CA HIS A 5 -3.18 -26.17 -37.68
C HIS A 5 -1.81 -26.70 -38.09
N PHE A 6 -1.52 -27.96 -37.76
CA PHE A 6 -0.25 -28.64 -38.05
C PHE A 6 0.11 -28.67 -39.56
N TRP A 7 -0.88 -28.54 -40.45
CA TRP A 7 -0.73 -28.64 -41.90
C TRP A 7 -0.92 -27.31 -42.67
N SER A 8 -1.17 -26.17 -42.00
CA SER A 8 -1.25 -24.89 -42.70
C SER A 8 0.16 -24.38 -43.02
N TYR A 9 0.50 -24.30 -44.32
CA TYR A 9 1.77 -23.77 -44.81
C TYR A 9 1.84 -22.23 -44.67
N ASP A 10 0.68 -21.58 -44.62
CA ASP A 10 0.58 -20.14 -44.49
C ASP A 10 0.84 -19.69 -43.06
N THR A 11 1.84 -18.82 -42.91
CA THR A 11 2.16 -18.18 -41.64
C THR A 11 1.17 -17.05 -41.43
N THR A 12 0.12 -17.28 -40.64
CA THR A 12 -0.83 -16.23 -40.27
C THR A 12 -0.16 -15.23 -39.32
N GLU A 13 0.03 -14.01 -39.80
CA GLU A 13 0.45 -12.87 -38.98
C GLU A 13 -0.78 -12.25 -38.33
N LEU A 14 -0.89 -12.38 -37.01
CA LEU A 14 -1.93 -11.73 -36.22
C LEU A 14 -1.41 -10.36 -35.78
N THR A 15 -2.02 -9.30 -36.30
CA THR A 15 -1.77 -7.93 -35.85
C THR A 15 -2.68 -7.65 -34.66
N ILE A 16 -2.07 -7.44 -33.49
CA ILE A 16 -2.78 -7.04 -32.27
C ILE A 16 -2.50 -5.56 -32.07
N PRO A 17 -3.51 -4.72 -31.80
CA PRO A 17 -3.27 -3.31 -31.51
C PRO A 17 -2.41 -3.19 -30.25
N PRO A 18 -1.39 -2.30 -30.25
CA PRO A 18 -0.48 -2.16 -29.13
C PRO A 18 -1.13 -1.32 -28.02
N VAL A 19 -2.10 -1.90 -27.31
CA VAL A 19 -2.83 -1.24 -26.22
C VAL A 19 -2.36 -1.80 -24.89
N LEU A 20 -1.90 -0.91 -24.00
CA LEU A 20 -1.50 -1.23 -22.64
C LEU A 20 -2.67 -0.92 -21.69
N ASN A 21 -3.13 -1.93 -20.96
CA ASN A 21 -4.16 -1.79 -19.93
C ASN A 21 -3.53 -1.93 -18.55
N LEU A 22 -3.69 -0.92 -17.71
CA LEU A 22 -3.22 -0.88 -16.34
C LEU A 22 -4.43 -0.80 -15.41
N GLN A 23 -4.40 -1.60 -14.35
CA GLN A 23 -5.45 -1.64 -13.34
C GLN A 23 -4.80 -1.57 -11.97
N VAL A 24 -5.40 -0.76 -11.10
CA VAL A 24 -4.98 -0.60 -9.71
C VAL A 24 -6.04 -1.19 -8.82
N TRP A 25 -5.61 -2.11 -7.96
CA TRP A 25 -6.42 -2.81 -6.99
C TRP A 25 -5.83 -2.56 -5.60
N ASP A 26 -6.66 -2.32 -4.60
CA ASP A 26 -6.21 -2.33 -3.21
C ASP A 26 -5.93 -3.78 -2.80
N ASN A 27 -4.83 -4.00 -2.07
CA ASN A 27 -4.43 -5.34 -1.65
C ASN A 27 -4.86 -5.56 -0.21
N ASP A 28 -6.03 -6.17 -0.06
CA ASP A 28 -6.66 -6.40 1.23
C ASP A 28 -6.37 -7.80 1.76
N LYS A 29 -5.88 -7.88 2.99
CA LYS A 29 -5.53 -9.17 3.61
C LYS A 29 -6.74 -10.01 4.05
N PHE A 30 -7.89 -9.39 4.23
CA PHE A 30 -9.06 -10.01 4.87
C PHE A 30 -10.38 -9.80 4.11
N SER A 31 -10.39 -8.97 3.08
CA SER A 31 -11.53 -8.66 2.19
C SER A 31 -11.19 -9.03 0.76
N ALA A 32 -12.18 -8.93 -0.15
CA ALA A 32 -11.88 -8.91 -1.58
C ALA A 32 -11.15 -7.59 -1.91
N ASP A 33 -10.22 -7.65 -2.87
CA ASP A 33 -9.48 -6.48 -3.33
C ASP A 33 -10.43 -5.48 -3.99
N ASP A 34 -10.40 -4.22 -3.52
CA ASP A 34 -11.23 -3.15 -4.06
C ASP A 34 -10.59 -2.57 -5.33
N PHE A 35 -11.41 -2.32 -6.37
CA PHE A 35 -10.93 -1.67 -7.59
C PHE A 35 -10.75 -0.17 -7.35
N LEU A 36 -9.53 0.33 -7.56
CA LEU A 36 -9.21 1.75 -7.34
C LEU A 36 -9.26 2.56 -8.64
N GLY A 37 -8.92 1.95 -9.78
CA GLY A 37 -8.98 2.63 -11.07
C GLY A 37 -8.25 1.89 -12.18
N ALA A 38 -8.51 2.31 -13.41
CA ALA A 38 -7.86 1.80 -14.60
C ALA A 38 -7.31 2.92 -15.47
N LEU A 39 -6.35 2.56 -16.30
CA LEU A 39 -5.76 3.41 -17.32
C LEU A 39 -5.49 2.56 -18.56
N THR A 40 -6.06 2.97 -19.69
CA THR A 40 -5.83 2.34 -20.99
C THR A 40 -5.05 3.31 -21.88
N LEU A 41 -3.91 2.84 -22.39
CA LEU A 41 -3.00 3.61 -23.22
C LEU A 41 -2.81 2.92 -24.57
N ASP A 42 -3.13 3.61 -25.66
CA ASP A 42 -2.74 3.18 -27.00
C ASP A 42 -1.29 3.63 -27.27
N LEU A 43 -0.37 2.68 -27.46
CA LEU A 43 1.05 2.97 -27.65
C LEU A 43 1.35 3.69 -28.98
N ASN A 44 0.44 3.60 -29.97
CA ASN A 44 0.55 4.37 -31.21
C ASN A 44 0.11 5.83 -31.04
N ARG A 45 -0.82 6.08 -30.12
CA ARG A 45 -1.44 7.38 -29.89
C ARG A 45 -1.54 7.63 -28.39
N LEU A 46 -0.40 7.83 -27.74
CA LEU A 46 -0.36 8.14 -26.32
C LEU A 46 -0.80 9.58 -26.07
N TYR A 47 -1.64 9.76 -25.05
CA TYR A 47 -1.83 11.07 -24.45
C TYR A 47 -0.50 11.54 -23.85
N LYS A 48 -0.15 12.81 -24.11
CA LYS A 48 1.08 13.39 -23.59
C LYS A 48 1.04 13.40 -22.06
N PRO A 49 2.00 12.76 -21.37
CA PRO A 49 1.97 12.72 -19.92
C PRO A 49 2.25 14.10 -19.31
N ALA A 50 1.73 14.32 -18.10
CA ALA A 50 2.13 15.44 -17.27
C ALA A 50 3.53 15.22 -16.69
N LYS A 51 4.31 16.29 -16.55
CA LYS A 51 5.66 16.22 -15.94
C LYS A 51 5.60 16.11 -14.42
N ASP A 52 4.65 16.79 -13.81
CA ASP A 52 4.44 16.81 -12.36
C ASP A 52 3.04 16.27 -12.02
N PRO A 53 2.87 15.66 -10.85
CA PRO A 53 1.59 15.11 -10.43
C PRO A 53 0.51 16.18 -10.32
N ASP A 54 0.85 17.42 -9.98
CA ASP A 54 -0.12 18.51 -9.81
C ASP A 54 -0.81 18.91 -11.12
N PHE A 55 -0.11 18.81 -12.26
CA PHE A 55 -0.65 19.11 -13.59
C PHE A 55 -1.37 17.92 -14.23
N CYS A 56 -1.43 16.78 -13.55
CA CYS A 56 -2.14 15.60 -14.03
C CYS A 56 -3.64 15.73 -13.71
N THR A 57 -4.44 16.09 -14.72
CA THR A 57 -5.91 16.23 -14.66
C THR A 57 -6.59 15.33 -15.69
N LEU A 58 -7.91 15.18 -15.58
CA LEU A 58 -8.71 14.38 -16.52
C LEU A 58 -8.67 14.95 -17.95
N ASP A 59 -8.39 16.25 -18.10
CA ASP A 59 -8.27 16.92 -19.40
C ASP A 59 -7.20 16.29 -20.31
N ILE A 60 -6.24 15.55 -19.73
CA ILE A 60 -5.21 14.82 -20.50
C ILE A 60 -5.84 13.70 -21.33
N LEU A 61 -6.97 13.15 -20.89
CA LEU A 61 -7.71 12.10 -21.59
C LEU A 61 -8.70 12.65 -22.63
N ASP A 62 -9.00 13.96 -22.60
CA ASP A 62 -9.87 14.60 -23.58
C ASP A 62 -9.09 14.88 -24.86
N ASP A 63 -9.23 13.95 -25.80
CA ASP A 63 -8.50 13.78 -27.07
C ASP A 63 -8.75 14.88 -28.14
N GLU A 64 -9.23 16.07 -27.76
CA GLU A 64 -9.54 17.16 -28.72
C GLU A 64 -8.30 17.98 -29.13
N SER A 65 -7.19 17.88 -28.40
CA SER A 65 -5.96 18.60 -28.72
C SER A 65 -4.94 17.67 -29.37
N SER A 66 -4.52 18.03 -30.58
CA SER A 66 -3.72 17.28 -31.56
C SER A 66 -2.28 16.92 -31.16
N ASN A 67 -2.01 16.62 -29.89
CA ASN A 67 -0.67 16.41 -29.33
C ASN A 67 -0.43 14.97 -28.84
N ALA A 68 -1.06 13.99 -29.49
CA ALA A 68 -0.75 12.60 -29.24
C ALA A 68 0.69 12.26 -29.67
N VAL A 69 1.35 11.39 -28.92
CA VAL A 69 2.72 10.96 -29.17
C VAL A 69 2.72 9.46 -29.44
N SER A 70 3.43 9.02 -30.48
CA SER A 70 3.65 7.59 -30.71
C SER A 70 4.91 7.13 -29.96
N LEU A 71 4.80 6.05 -29.19
CA LEU A 71 5.96 5.44 -28.55
C LEU A 71 6.94 4.83 -29.58
N PHE A 72 6.45 4.51 -30.77
CA PHE A 72 7.29 3.98 -31.85
C PHE A 72 8.13 5.07 -32.53
N GLU A 73 7.68 6.32 -32.49
CA GLU A 73 8.48 7.49 -32.91
C GLU A 73 9.41 7.94 -31.78
N MET A 74 8.91 7.93 -30.54
CA MET A 74 9.67 8.28 -29.34
C MET A 74 9.96 7.02 -28.52
N LYS A 75 11.13 6.41 -28.73
CA LYS A 75 11.58 5.15 -28.08
C LYS A 75 11.32 5.07 -26.57
N ARG A 76 11.30 6.21 -25.86
CA ARG A 76 11.05 6.29 -24.42
C ARG A 76 10.15 7.48 -24.07
N VAL A 77 9.20 7.26 -23.17
CA VAL A 77 8.33 8.30 -22.60
C VAL A 77 8.23 8.12 -21.09
N LYS A 78 8.21 9.24 -20.37
CA LYS A 78 8.06 9.27 -18.91
C LYS A 78 7.09 10.36 -18.50
N GLY A 79 6.23 10.06 -17.53
CA GLY A 79 5.51 11.07 -16.77
C GLY A 79 4.28 10.51 -16.07
N TRP A 80 3.33 11.40 -15.79
CA TRP A 80 2.14 11.11 -15.00
C TRP A 80 0.91 10.99 -15.87
N TRP A 81 0.11 9.95 -15.60
CA TRP A 81 -1.20 9.74 -16.20
C TRP A 81 -2.29 9.63 -15.13
N PRO A 82 -3.50 10.16 -15.41
CA PRO A 82 -4.63 10.03 -14.51
C PRO A 82 -5.20 8.61 -14.57
N CYS A 83 -5.62 8.06 -13.43
CA CYS A 83 -6.41 6.84 -13.34
C CYS A 83 -7.86 7.18 -13.08
N VAL A 84 -8.74 6.49 -13.81
CA VAL A 84 -10.18 6.72 -13.74
C VAL A 84 -10.87 5.48 -13.17
N ASN A 85 -11.86 5.71 -12.32
CA ASN A 85 -12.84 4.69 -11.97
C ASN A 85 -14.18 5.08 -12.60
N VAL A 86 -14.87 4.09 -13.16
CA VAL A 86 -16.14 4.24 -13.88
C VAL A 86 -17.30 3.57 -13.12
N GLU A 87 -17.05 2.98 -11.95
CA GLU A 87 -18.10 2.33 -11.14
C GLU A 87 -19.25 3.26 -10.73
N GLY A 88 -19.01 4.57 -10.67
CA GLY A 88 -20.00 5.61 -10.31
C GLY A 88 -20.81 6.19 -11.48
N GLY A 89 -20.59 5.75 -12.72
CA GLY A 89 -21.24 6.28 -13.92
C GLY A 89 -20.43 7.36 -14.64
N ASP A 90 -20.08 8.45 -13.95
CA ASP A 90 -19.19 9.49 -14.49
C ASP A 90 -17.72 9.12 -14.23
N PRO A 91 -16.80 9.40 -15.18
CA PRO A 91 -15.38 9.11 -15.00
C PRO A 91 -14.77 10.03 -13.94
N GLU A 92 -14.50 9.50 -12.76
CA GLU A 92 -13.86 10.24 -11.68
C GLU A 92 -12.36 9.93 -11.61
N LEU A 93 -11.55 10.97 -11.36
CA LEU A 93 -10.12 10.84 -11.12
C LEU A 93 -9.88 10.21 -9.74
N THR A 94 -9.50 8.95 -9.70
CA THR A 94 -9.25 8.23 -8.44
C THR A 94 -7.78 8.21 -8.04
N GLY A 95 -6.88 8.32 -9.02
CA GLY A 95 -5.45 8.23 -8.76
C GLY A 95 -4.60 8.81 -9.88
N LYS A 96 -3.29 8.83 -9.64
CA LYS A 96 -2.28 9.26 -10.61
C LYS A 96 -1.16 8.24 -10.59
N ILE A 97 -0.74 7.78 -11.76
CA ILE A 97 0.37 6.83 -11.88
C ILE A 97 1.52 7.52 -12.62
N GLU A 98 2.71 7.45 -12.02
CA GLU A 98 3.95 7.75 -12.73
C GLU A 98 4.39 6.50 -13.48
N LEU A 99 4.54 6.62 -14.80
CA LEU A 99 4.99 5.54 -15.66
C LEU A 99 6.18 5.98 -16.49
N GLU A 100 7.00 5.00 -16.81
CA GLU A 100 8.06 5.12 -17.78
C GLU A 100 7.98 3.94 -18.74
N LEU A 101 7.78 4.23 -20.02
CA LEU A 101 7.65 3.23 -21.08
C LEU A 101 8.83 3.38 -22.03
N GLU A 102 9.53 2.27 -22.31
CA GLU A 102 10.66 2.22 -23.24
C GLU A 102 10.51 1.01 -24.16
N ILE A 103 10.63 1.24 -25.47
CA ILE A 103 10.67 0.17 -26.47
C ILE A 103 12.12 -0.28 -26.60
N LEU A 104 12.35 -1.57 -26.37
CA LEU A 104 13.66 -2.20 -26.51
C LEU A 104 13.65 -3.19 -27.67
N THR A 105 14.80 -3.32 -28.34
CA THR A 105 15.02 -4.43 -29.26
C THR A 105 15.23 -5.72 -28.49
N GLU A 106 15.12 -6.86 -29.17
CA GLU A 106 15.37 -8.16 -28.55
C GLU A 106 16.80 -8.31 -28.03
N GLU A 107 17.78 -7.72 -28.72
CA GLU A 107 19.19 -7.71 -28.31
C GLU A 107 19.38 -6.90 -27.04
N GLU A 108 18.84 -5.67 -27.01
CA GLU A 108 18.87 -4.81 -25.82
C GLU A 108 18.21 -5.51 -24.63
N ALA A 109 17.02 -6.09 -24.81
CA ALA A 109 16.30 -6.77 -23.73
C ALA A 109 17.07 -7.99 -23.16
N ARG A 110 17.91 -8.65 -23.95
CA ARG A 110 18.76 -9.76 -23.48
C ARG A 110 19.99 -9.28 -22.73
N GLU A 111 20.59 -8.16 -23.14
CA GLU A 111 21.74 -7.57 -22.45
C GLU A 111 21.35 -6.94 -21.10
N ARG A 112 20.15 -6.34 -21.03
CA ARG A 112 19.58 -5.71 -19.83
C ARG A 112 18.24 -6.33 -19.46
N PRO A 113 18.23 -7.55 -18.90
CA PRO A 113 16.99 -8.17 -18.47
C PRO A 113 16.36 -7.36 -17.33
N ALA A 114 15.04 -7.16 -17.40
CA ALA A 114 14.24 -6.58 -16.32
C ALA A 114 13.69 -7.69 -15.42
N GLY A 115 13.81 -7.52 -14.10
CA GLY A 115 13.19 -8.38 -13.10
C GLY A 115 11.67 -8.18 -13.02
N ARG A 116 10.99 -9.10 -12.33
CA ARG A 116 9.55 -8.96 -12.03
C ARG A 116 9.38 -8.10 -10.78
N GLY A 117 8.98 -6.85 -10.98
CA GLY A 117 8.90 -5.89 -9.88
C GLY A 117 10.28 -5.69 -9.25
N ARG A 118 10.45 -6.06 -7.98
CA ARG A 118 11.71 -5.90 -7.24
C ARG A 118 12.55 -7.18 -7.16
N GLU A 119 12.17 -8.22 -7.88
CA GLU A 119 12.97 -9.45 -8.02
C GLU A 119 14.23 -9.21 -8.86
N GLU A 120 15.28 -9.99 -8.63
CA GLU A 120 16.47 -9.96 -9.47
C GLU A 120 16.13 -10.40 -10.90
N PRO A 121 16.63 -9.76 -11.96
CA PRO A 121 17.57 -8.62 -11.99
C PRO A 121 16.88 -7.24 -11.84
N ASN A 122 17.20 -6.53 -10.75
CA ASN A 122 16.61 -5.21 -10.42
C ASN A 122 17.59 -4.05 -10.68
N GLU A 123 18.16 -4.00 -11.89
CA GLU A 123 19.13 -2.95 -12.26
C GLU A 123 18.61 -2.01 -13.35
N ASN A 124 17.82 -2.51 -14.30
CA ASN A 124 17.40 -1.77 -15.49
C ASN A 124 15.87 -1.81 -15.68
N PRO A 125 15.09 -0.92 -15.04
CA PRO A 125 15.47 0.10 -14.05
C PRO A 125 15.48 -0.43 -12.60
N LYS A 126 16.30 0.17 -11.74
CA LYS A 126 16.30 -0.15 -10.31
C LYS A 126 15.06 0.39 -9.61
N LEU A 127 14.27 -0.50 -9.01
CA LEU A 127 13.11 -0.18 -8.20
C LEU A 127 13.45 -0.25 -6.71
N ASP A 128 13.46 0.90 -6.05
CA ASP A 128 13.67 1.03 -4.60
C ASP A 128 12.42 0.58 -3.81
N PRO A 129 12.57 0.21 -2.52
CA PRO A 129 11.43 -0.10 -1.68
C PRO A 129 10.50 1.12 -1.51
N PRO A 130 9.17 0.91 -1.40
CA PRO A 130 8.22 2.01 -1.29
C PRO A 130 8.45 2.79 -0.01
N GLN A 131 8.35 4.13 -0.11
CA GLN A 131 8.39 5.01 1.06
C GLN A 131 7.06 4.92 1.80
N ARG A 132 6.99 4.04 2.80
CA ARG A 132 5.77 3.82 3.58
C ARG A 132 5.97 4.21 5.04
N PRO A 133 5.04 4.96 5.66
CA PRO A 133 5.10 5.22 7.10
C PRO A 133 4.90 3.91 7.87
N GLU A 134 5.73 3.65 8.88
CA GLU A 134 5.73 2.39 9.68
C GLU A 134 4.36 2.01 10.28
N THR A 135 3.44 2.96 10.38
CA THR A 135 2.11 2.80 10.99
C THR A 135 1.14 1.96 10.17
N SER A 136 1.44 1.68 8.91
CA SER A 136 0.46 1.20 7.92
C SER A 136 0.54 -0.30 7.61
N PHE A 137 1.36 -1.09 8.31
CA PHE A 137 1.49 -2.55 8.05
C PHE A 137 1.11 -3.48 9.19
N LEU A 138 0.80 -2.94 10.37
CA LEU A 138 0.62 -3.77 11.54
C LEU A 138 -0.66 -3.38 12.26
N TRP A 139 -1.81 -3.79 11.70
CA TRP A 139 -3.08 -3.82 12.42
C TRP A 139 -2.89 -4.35 13.85
N PHE A 140 -2.03 -5.35 14.06
CA PHE A 140 -1.81 -5.92 15.39
C PHE A 140 -0.85 -5.13 16.29
N SER A 141 0.19 -4.47 15.76
CA SER A 141 1.12 -3.70 16.61
C SER A 141 0.72 -2.23 16.79
N SER A 142 -0.07 -1.70 15.86
CA SER A 142 -0.63 -0.35 15.88
C SER A 142 -1.48 -0.07 17.13
N PRO A 143 -2.42 -0.94 17.57
CA PRO A 143 -3.22 -0.71 18.76
C PRO A 143 -2.34 -0.70 20.01
N PHE A 144 -1.32 -1.56 20.14
CA PHE A 144 -0.41 -1.50 21.29
C PHE A 144 0.46 -0.24 21.32
N ARG A 145 0.97 0.22 20.17
CA ARG A 145 1.73 1.48 20.08
C ARG A 145 0.83 2.70 20.38
N THR A 146 -0.41 2.68 19.87
CA THR A 146 -1.42 3.73 20.09
C THR A 146 -1.91 3.75 21.53
N PHE A 147 -2.22 2.58 22.10
CA PHE A 147 -2.59 2.39 23.50
C PHE A 147 -1.45 2.86 24.42
N LYS A 148 -0.21 2.44 24.14
CA LYS A 148 0.97 2.92 24.87
C LYS A 148 1.06 4.45 24.78
N ASN A 149 0.96 5.08 23.61
CA ASN A 149 1.11 6.53 23.53
C ASN A 149 -0.06 7.33 24.12
N ILE A 150 -1.30 6.85 24.01
CA ILE A 150 -2.49 7.57 24.50
C ILE A 150 -2.67 7.38 26.01
N ILE A 151 -2.61 6.14 26.48
CA ILE A 151 -2.88 5.81 27.89
C ILE A 151 -1.68 6.13 28.78
N TRP A 152 -0.45 5.90 28.30
CA TRP A 152 0.73 6.29 29.06
C TRP A 152 0.81 7.82 29.19
N ARG A 153 0.45 8.60 28.16
CA ARG A 153 0.57 10.07 28.24
C ARG A 153 -0.45 10.72 29.18
N LYS A 154 -1.68 10.20 29.26
CA LYS A 154 -2.74 10.76 30.10
C LYS A 154 -2.87 10.09 31.48
N SER A 155 -2.65 8.77 31.56
CA SER A 155 -3.03 7.98 32.74
C SER A 155 -1.86 7.42 33.54
N LYS A 156 -0.62 7.85 33.25
CA LYS A 156 0.60 7.38 33.93
C LYS A 156 0.48 7.42 35.46
N TRP A 157 -0.01 8.53 36.02
CA TRP A 157 -0.18 8.70 37.47
C TRP A 157 -1.32 7.84 38.05
N TYR A 158 -2.43 7.68 37.32
CA TYR A 158 -3.53 6.81 37.75
C TYR A 158 -3.11 5.35 37.79
N ILE A 159 -2.34 4.89 36.80
CA ILE A 159 -1.81 3.52 36.76
C ILE A 159 -0.85 3.27 37.92
N ILE A 160 0.09 4.19 38.15
CA ILE A 160 1.03 4.09 39.29
C ILE A 160 0.27 4.10 40.62
N GLY A 161 -0.72 4.99 40.77
CA GLY A 161 -1.54 5.08 41.98
C GLY A 161 -2.34 3.80 42.25
N ALA A 162 -2.96 3.22 41.22
CA ALA A 162 -3.68 1.95 41.34
C ALA A 162 -2.74 0.79 41.74
N LEU A 163 -1.53 0.74 41.18
CA LEU A 163 -0.55 -0.29 41.49
C LEU A 163 -0.05 -0.19 42.94
N LEU A 164 0.20 1.03 43.42
CA LEU A 164 0.55 1.28 44.83
C LEU A 164 -0.60 0.93 45.78
N LEU A 165 -1.85 1.26 45.43
CA LEU A 165 -3.03 0.90 46.21
C LEU A 165 -3.16 -0.62 46.35
N ILE A 166 -3.00 -1.36 45.24
CA ILE A 166 -3.05 -2.83 45.25
C ILE A 166 -1.93 -3.39 46.13
N CYS A 167 -0.70 -2.90 46.01
CA CYS A 167 0.40 -3.30 46.89
C CYS A 167 0.09 -3.03 48.37
N PHE A 168 -0.52 -1.89 48.69
CA PHE A 168 -0.91 -1.54 50.05
C PHE A 168 -2.00 -2.47 50.60
N ILE A 169 -3.02 -2.80 49.80
CA ILE A 169 -4.06 -3.75 50.20
C ILE A 169 -3.46 -5.14 50.46
N ILE A 170 -2.57 -5.61 49.57
CA ILE A 170 -1.87 -6.90 49.75
C ILE A 170 -1.04 -6.88 51.04
N PHE A 171 -0.33 -5.78 51.30
CA PHE A 171 0.42 -5.60 52.53
C PHE A 171 -0.47 -5.69 53.77
N LEU A 172 -1.64 -5.02 53.77
CA LEU A 172 -2.60 -5.12 54.89
C LEU A 172 -3.14 -6.53 55.07
N LEU A 173 -3.47 -7.24 53.99
CA LEU A 173 -3.94 -8.62 54.06
C LEU A 173 -2.88 -9.56 54.64
N LEU A 174 -1.63 -9.44 54.19
CA LEU A 174 -0.51 -10.21 54.73
C LEU A 174 -0.21 -9.84 56.18
N PHE A 175 -0.31 -8.56 56.53
CA PHE A 175 -0.13 -8.09 57.89
C PHE A 175 -1.19 -8.65 58.85
N LEU A 176 -2.46 -8.62 58.44
CA LEU A 176 -3.57 -9.22 59.21
C LEU A 176 -3.43 -10.74 59.33
N TRP A 177 -2.93 -11.39 58.28
CA TRP A 177 -2.66 -12.83 58.29
C TRP A 177 -1.46 -13.21 59.18
N ALA A 178 -0.40 -12.41 59.18
CA ALA A 178 0.82 -12.64 59.97
C ALA A 178 0.70 -12.17 61.44
N MET A 179 -0.38 -11.47 61.81
CA MET A 179 -0.63 -11.02 63.18
C MET A 179 -0.82 -12.21 64.14
N PRO A 180 0.01 -12.33 65.20
CA PRO A 180 -0.15 -13.38 66.20
C PRO A 180 -1.51 -13.30 66.90
N SER A 181 -2.15 -14.45 67.13
CA SER A 181 -3.48 -14.55 67.77
C SER A 181 -3.57 -13.85 69.14
N ALA A 182 -2.45 -13.67 69.83
CA ALA A 182 -2.35 -12.93 71.09
C ALA A 182 -2.66 -11.42 70.95
N VAL A 183 -2.39 -10.82 69.79
CA VAL A 183 -2.66 -9.40 69.52
C VAL A 183 -4.14 -9.19 69.23
N TRP A 184 -4.77 -10.12 68.49
CA TRP A 184 -6.22 -10.15 68.27
C TRP A 184 -7.00 -10.23 69.59
N ALA A 185 -6.54 -11.08 70.53
CA ALA A 185 -7.15 -11.21 71.85
C ALA A 185 -7.05 -9.95 72.72
N ARG A 186 -6.03 -9.10 72.51
CA ARG A 186 -5.88 -7.80 73.20
C ARG A 186 -6.71 -6.70 72.56
N LEU A 187 -6.87 -6.71 71.23
CA LEU A 187 -7.65 -5.70 70.50
C LEU A 187 -9.17 -5.88 70.67
N LEU A 188 -9.65 -7.13 70.80
CA LEU A 188 -11.07 -7.44 71.01
C LEU A 188 -11.52 -7.39 72.48
N ARG A 189 -10.61 -7.16 73.42
CA ARG A 189 -10.96 -6.80 74.81
C ARG A 189 -11.25 -5.31 74.87
N ILE A 190 -12.41 -4.92 74.36
CA ILE A 190 -13.03 -3.63 74.69
C ILE A 190 -13.40 -3.73 76.19
N PRO A 191 -12.90 -2.85 77.08
CA PRO A 191 -13.36 -2.84 78.46
C PRO A 191 -14.83 -2.39 78.45
N GLY A 192 -15.72 -3.30 78.83
CA GLY A 192 -17.08 -2.95 79.23
C GLY A 192 -17.08 -2.25 80.59
#